data_AF-J3QR03-F1
#
_entry.id   AF-J3QR03-F1
#
_cell.length_a   1.000
_cell.length_b   1.000
_cell.length_c   1.000
_cell.angle_alpha   90.00
_cell.angle_beta   90.00
_cell.angle_gamma   90.00
#
_symmetry.space_group_name_H-M   'P 1'
#
loop_
_entity.id
_entity.type
_entity.pdbx_description
1 polymer ?
#
loop_
_entity_poly.entity_id
_entity_poly.type
_entity_poly.pdbx_seq_one_letter_code
_entity_poly.pdbx_strand_id
1 'polypeptide(L)'
;LPWLARLIASVSQDLVHVVVTQNSLAEGISETLRTLSEMRHYQRLPDYVVVICASKIRGNEFCVVVLGQHQSRALAESMLTTSEFLKEISYELITGKVSFLASHFKTTSLGDDLDKLLEKMQQRRGDSVVTPFDGDLNECVSPQEAAAMIPTQNLGNVISDQEEEVSPWDRHCKN
;
A
#
# COMPACT_ATOMS: atom_id res chain seq x y z
N LEU A 1 16.73 12.39 14.67
CA LEU A 1 16.23 11.28 13.83
C LEU A 1 16.35 11.59 12.32
N PRO A 2 15.81 12.70 11.77
CA PRO A 2 15.82 12.93 10.32
C PRO A 2 17.21 12.96 9.67
N TRP A 3 18.19 13.58 10.34
CA TRP A 3 19.57 13.64 9.86
C TRP A 3 20.22 12.26 9.74
N LEU A 4 20.03 11.39 10.74
CA LEU A 4 20.59 10.03 10.74
C LEU A 4 19.97 9.19 9.61
N ALA A 5 18.66 9.31 9.39
CA ALA A 5 17.98 8.64 8.29
C ALA A 5 18.56 9.07 6.92
N ARG A 6 18.80 10.37 6.72
CA ARG A 6 19.43 10.89 5.49
C ARG A 6 20.87 10.40 5.33
N LEU A 7 21.63 10.33 6.41
CA LEU A 7 22.99 9.78 6.40
C LEU A 7 23.00 8.31 5.95
N ILE A 8 22.14 7.48 6.53
CA ILE A 8 22.03 6.07 6.15
C ILE A 8 21.53 5.93 4.71
N ALA A 9 20.53 6.72 4.30
CA ALA A 9 20.03 6.69 2.93
C ALA A 9 21.09 7.08 1.89
N SER A 10 22.10 7.88 2.26
CA SER A 10 23.15 8.32 1.33
C SER A 10 23.99 7.17 0.76
N VAL A 11 24.09 6.02 1.44
CA VAL A 11 24.82 4.86 0.93
C VAL A 11 23.97 3.96 0.02
N SER A 12 22.69 4.31 -0.18
CA SER A 12 21.73 3.52 -0.96
C SER A 12 21.78 3.76 -2.47
N GLN A 13 22.66 4.64 -2.98
CA GLN A 13 22.73 4.96 -4.41
C GLN A 13 21.37 5.43 -4.98
N ASP A 14 20.71 6.36 -4.28
CA ASP A 14 19.40 6.92 -4.61
C ASP A 14 18.22 5.93 -4.59
N LEU A 15 18.40 4.70 -4.08
CA LEU A 15 17.31 3.73 -3.90
C LEU A 15 16.36 4.11 -2.76
N VAL A 16 16.86 4.81 -1.74
CA VAL A 16 16.07 5.28 -0.61
C VAL A 16 16.07 6.80 -0.59
N HIS A 17 14.90 7.40 -0.72
CA HIS A 17 14.71 8.83 -0.56
C HIS A 17 14.11 9.15 0.82
N VAL A 18 14.49 10.26 1.44
CA VAL A 18 13.98 10.67 2.75
C VAL A 18 13.29 12.02 2.65
N VAL A 19 11.98 12.04 2.90
CA VAL A 19 11.15 13.25 2.97
C VAL A 19 10.93 13.60 4.43
N VAL A 20 11.16 14.85 4.81
CA VAL A 20 10.98 15.32 6.18
C VAL A 20 9.90 16.39 6.20
N THR A 21 8.88 16.18 7.02
CA THR A 21 7.74 17.07 7.22
C THR A 21 7.59 17.44 8.70
N GLN A 22 6.91 18.55 8.97
CA GLN A 22 6.68 19.07 10.32
C GLN A 22 5.24 18.89 10.81
N ASN A 23 4.25 18.78 9.90
CA ASN A 23 2.83 18.81 10.30
C ASN A 23 2.23 17.41 10.38
N SER A 24 2.36 16.61 9.32
CA SER A 24 1.72 15.29 9.24
C SER A 24 2.38 14.36 8.24
N LEU A 25 2.19 13.05 8.41
CA LEU A 25 2.56 12.07 7.38
C LEU A 25 1.83 12.32 6.05
N ALA A 26 0.58 12.81 6.09
CA ALA A 26 -0.19 13.13 4.88
C ALA A 26 0.47 14.21 4.02
N GLU A 27 1.07 15.22 4.65
CA GLU A 27 1.85 16.24 3.94
C GLU A 27 3.08 15.62 3.26
N GLY A 28 3.83 14.77 3.97
CA GLY A 28 5.00 14.11 3.40
C GLY A 28 4.67 13.11 2.29
N ILE A 29 3.53 12.42 2.37
CA ILE A 29 2.99 11.59 1.28
C ILE A 29 2.60 12.47 0.08
N SER A 30 1.94 13.61 0.32
CA SER A 30 1.57 14.55 -0.75
C SER A 30 2.80 15.07 -1.49
N GLU A 31 3.85 15.43 -0.76
CA GLU A 31 5.12 15.88 -1.34
C GLU A 31 5.84 14.77 -2.11
N THR A 32 5.78 13.54 -1.61
CA THR A 32 6.30 12.36 -2.32
C THR A 32 5.59 12.20 -3.66
N LEU A 33 4.26 12.21 -3.66
CA LEU A 33 3.45 12.10 -4.88
C LEU A 33 3.76 13.21 -5.89
N ARG A 34 3.86 14.47 -5.43
CA ARG A 34 4.24 15.61 -6.28
C ARG A 34 5.63 15.44 -6.90
N THR A 35 6.62 15.03 -6.10
CA THR A 35 7.99 14.79 -6.58
C THR A 35 8.02 13.72 -7.66
N LEU A 36 7.28 12.62 -7.46
CA LEU A 36 7.18 11.54 -8.46
C LEU A 36 6.54 12.01 -9.76
N SER A 37 5.61 12.97 -9.69
CA SER A 37 5.00 13.60 -10.86
C SER A 37 6.00 14.37 -11.72
N GLU A 38 6.96 15.03 -11.08
CA GLU A 38 7.90 15.96 -11.70
C GLU A 38 9.15 15.26 -12.24
N MET A 39 9.50 14.09 -11.68
CA MET A 39 10.62 13.28 -12.14
C MET A 39 10.51 13.00 -13.65
N ARG A 40 11.60 13.20 -14.39
CA ARG A 40 11.62 12.96 -15.84
C ARG A 40 11.76 11.46 -16.16
N HIS A 41 11.38 11.06 -17.37
CA HIS A 41 11.48 9.67 -17.86
C HIS A 41 12.89 9.04 -17.78
N TYR A 42 13.93 9.85 -17.66
CA TYR A 42 15.33 9.40 -17.59
C TYR A 42 15.90 9.35 -16.15
N GLN A 43 15.15 9.83 -15.15
CA GLN A 43 15.55 9.73 -13.76
C GLN A 43 15.00 8.43 -13.17
N ARG A 44 15.89 7.63 -12.58
CA ARG A 44 15.52 6.43 -11.84
C ARG A 44 14.66 6.82 -10.64
N LEU A 45 13.51 6.17 -10.47
CA LEU A 45 12.72 6.32 -9.24
C LEU A 45 13.42 5.61 -8.08
N PRO A 46 13.36 6.16 -6.85
CA PRO A 46 13.77 5.41 -5.67
C PRO A 46 12.85 4.21 -5.47
N ASP A 47 13.37 3.11 -4.93
CA ASP A 47 12.56 1.93 -4.58
C ASP A 47 11.72 2.19 -3.32
N TYR A 48 12.23 3.05 -2.44
CA TYR A 48 11.60 3.40 -1.16
C TYR A 48 11.67 4.91 -0.89
N VAL A 49 10.60 5.46 -0.33
CA VAL A 49 10.59 6.81 0.25
C VAL A 49 10.24 6.71 1.72
N VAL A 50 11.15 7.11 2.60
CA VAL A 50 10.90 7.22 4.04
C VAL A 50 10.39 8.63 4.33
N VAL A 51 9.12 8.74 4.70
CA VAL A 51 8.53 9.99 5.15
C VAL A 51 8.68 10.06 6.67
N ILE A 52 9.35 11.09 7.16
CA ILE A 52 9.52 11.34 8.60
C ILE A 52 8.79 12.62 8.97
N CYS A 53 7.74 12.49 9.78
CA CYS A 53 7.05 13.61 10.41
C CYS A 53 7.67 13.88 11.78
N ALA A 54 8.47 14.95 11.88
CA ALA A 54 9.11 15.34 13.12
C ALA A 54 8.38 16.55 13.73
N SER A 55 7.52 16.30 14.71
CA SER A 55 6.79 17.36 15.43
C SER A 55 7.36 17.57 16.83
N LYS A 56 7.54 18.83 17.23
CA LYS A 56 7.93 19.17 18.61
C LYS A 56 6.87 18.78 19.65
N ILE A 57 5.61 18.66 19.22
CA ILE A 57 4.46 18.47 20.11
C ILE A 57 4.00 17.02 20.11
N ARG A 58 3.96 16.37 18.93
CA ARG A 58 3.44 15.00 18.75
C ARG A 58 4.52 13.91 18.72
N GLY A 59 5.80 14.29 18.79
CA GLY A 59 6.92 13.37 18.62
C GLY A 59 7.24 13.09 17.15
N ASN A 60 8.01 12.02 16.92
CA ASN A 60 8.40 11.60 15.58
C ASN A 60 7.53 10.44 15.12
N GLU A 61 6.90 10.59 13.97
CA GLU A 61 6.18 9.53 13.25
C GLU A 61 6.90 9.31 11.91
N PHE A 62 6.76 8.12 11.33
CA PHE A 62 7.27 7.88 9.99
C PHE A 62 6.37 6.89 9.23
N CYS A 63 6.43 6.93 7.91
CA CYS A 63 5.94 5.87 7.05
C CYS A 63 6.96 5.58 5.94
N VAL A 64 6.86 4.39 5.35
CA VAL A 64 7.67 4.00 4.20
C VAL A 64 6.74 3.80 3.02
N VAL A 65 6.95 4.57 1.97
CA VAL A 65 6.27 4.39 0.68
C VAL A 65 7.15 3.50 -0.17
N VAL A 66 6.65 2.32 -0.52
CA VAL A 66 7.36 1.39 -1.40
C VAL A 66 6.93 1.67 -2.84
N LEU A 67 7.87 2.06 -3.69
CA LEU A 67 7.61 2.44 -5.08
C LEU A 67 8.07 1.38 -6.08
N GLY A 68 9.10 0.61 -5.72
CA GLY A 68 9.59 -0.50 -6.53
C GLY A 68 8.55 -1.62 -6.57
N GLN A 69 8.11 -1.99 -7.77
CA GLN A 69 7.05 -2.97 -7.98
C GLN A 69 7.37 -4.35 -7.39
N HIS A 70 8.62 -4.81 -7.55
CA HIS A 70 9.06 -6.09 -6.98
C HIS A 70 9.19 -5.99 -5.46
N GLN A 71 9.65 -4.84 -4.96
CA GLN A 71 9.85 -4.55 -3.55
C GLN A 71 8.52 -4.49 -2.79
N SER A 72 7.50 -3.83 -3.38
CA SER A 72 6.17 -3.75 -2.79
C SER A 72 5.53 -5.12 -2.70
N ARG A 73 5.65 -5.93 -3.76
CA ARG A 73 5.11 -7.27 -3.80
C ARG A 73 5.81 -8.20 -2.82
N ALA A 74 7.14 -8.27 -2.85
CA ALA A 74 7.91 -9.11 -1.94
C ALA A 74 7.65 -8.74 -0.46
N LEU A 75 7.52 -7.45 -0.16
CA LEU A 75 7.18 -7.00 1.20
C LEU A 75 5.79 -7.50 1.61
N ALA A 76 4.78 -7.30 0.77
CA ALA A 76 3.41 -7.72 1.08
C ALA A 76 3.29 -9.24 1.22
N GLU A 77 3.86 -10.00 0.27
CA GLU A 77 3.89 -11.48 0.28
C GLU A 77 4.65 -12.05 1.48
N SER A 78 5.69 -11.35 1.97
CA SER A 78 6.45 -11.79 3.15
C SER A 78 5.70 -11.63 4.47
N MET A 79 4.71 -10.75 4.51
CA MET A 79 4.00 -10.39 5.73
C MET A 79 2.63 -11.05 5.84
N LEU A 80 1.91 -11.15 4.73
CA LEU A 80 0.51 -11.55 4.70
C LEU A 80 0.23 -12.42 3.48
N THR A 81 -0.62 -13.42 3.65
CA THR A 81 -1.27 -14.06 2.50
C THR A 81 -2.16 -13.05 1.77
N THR A 82 -2.48 -13.32 0.49
CA THR A 82 -3.37 -12.46 -0.31
C THR A 82 -4.71 -12.18 0.39
N SER A 83 -5.29 -13.18 1.06
CA SER A 83 -6.56 -13.01 1.78
C SER A 83 -6.42 -12.09 2.99
N GLU A 84 -5.33 -12.22 3.74
CA GLU A 84 -5.06 -11.37 4.91
C GLU A 84 -4.78 -9.93 4.49
N PHE A 85 -4.02 -9.72 3.42
CA PHE A 85 -3.75 -8.39 2.87
C PHE A 85 -5.03 -7.69 2.40
N LEU A 86 -5.91 -8.39 1.66
CA LEU A 86 -7.20 -7.83 1.24
C LEU A 86 -8.13 -7.53 2.43
N LYS A 87 -8.09 -8.35 3.49
CA LYS A 87 -8.83 -8.09 4.73
C LYS A 87 -8.29 -6.85 5.43
N GLU A 88 -6.98 -6.64 5.47
CA GLU A 88 -6.37 -5.45 6.06
C GLU A 88 -6.78 -4.19 5.30
N ILE A 89 -6.68 -4.19 3.96
CA ILE A 89 -7.17 -3.08 3.12
C ILE A 89 -8.64 -2.78 3.44
N SER A 90 -9.49 -3.81 3.46
CA SER A 90 -10.92 -3.66 3.74
C SER A 90 -11.16 -3.10 5.15
N TYR A 91 -10.41 -3.56 6.14
CA TYR A 91 -10.52 -3.10 7.52
C TYR A 91 -10.12 -1.63 7.65
N GLU A 92 -9.00 -1.21 7.06
CA GLU A 92 -8.56 0.19 7.04
C GLU A 92 -9.58 1.11 6.35
N LEU A 93 -10.20 0.64 5.26
CA LEU A 93 -11.25 1.37 4.54
C LEU A 93 -12.54 1.50 5.38
N ILE A 94 -13.06 0.38 5.91
CA ILE A 94 -14.34 0.36 6.63
C ILE A 94 -14.23 1.08 7.98
N THR A 95 -13.09 0.98 8.65
CA THR A 95 -12.82 1.75 9.89
C THR A 95 -12.51 3.22 9.61
N GLY A 96 -12.42 3.63 8.34
CA GLY A 96 -12.24 5.01 7.94
C GLY A 96 -10.84 5.55 8.22
N LYS A 97 -9.83 4.69 8.45
CA LYS A 97 -8.45 5.15 8.71
C LYS A 97 -7.85 5.89 7.51
N VAL A 98 -8.30 5.58 6.30
CA VAL A 98 -7.93 6.29 5.06
C VAL A 98 -8.53 7.70 4.98
N SER A 99 -9.60 8.01 5.73
CA SER A 99 -10.32 9.29 5.64
C SER A 99 -9.45 10.51 5.97
N PHE A 100 -8.47 10.35 6.86
CA PHE A 100 -7.53 11.42 7.21
C PHE A 100 -6.71 11.86 5.99
N LEU A 101 -6.17 10.89 5.25
CA LEU A 101 -5.38 11.16 4.05
C LEU A 101 -6.26 11.73 2.93
N ALA A 102 -7.46 11.19 2.74
CA ALA A 102 -8.43 11.71 1.78
C ALA A 102 -8.83 13.17 2.09
N SER A 103 -9.06 13.50 3.37
CA SER A 103 -9.36 14.87 3.79
C SER A 103 -8.18 15.82 3.56
N HIS A 104 -6.95 15.34 3.77
CA HIS A 104 -5.75 16.13 3.51
C HIS A 104 -5.64 16.48 2.02
N PHE A 105 -5.81 15.51 1.13
CA PHE A 105 -5.77 15.78 -0.31
C PHE A 105 -6.84 16.76 -0.74
N LYS A 106 -8.09 16.63 -0.25
CA LYS A 106 -9.18 17.56 -0.56
C LYS A 106 -8.94 19.00 -0.12
N THR A 107 -8.09 19.23 0.87
CA THR A 107 -7.80 20.57 1.41
C THR A 107 -6.50 21.15 0.88
N THR A 108 -5.76 20.41 0.05
CA THR A 108 -4.51 20.85 -0.57
C THR A 108 -4.68 20.95 -2.09
N SER A 109 -3.80 21.70 -2.75
CA SER A 109 -3.78 21.79 -4.22
C SER A 109 -3.52 20.45 -4.92
N LEU A 110 -3.07 19.43 -4.18
CA LEU A 110 -2.90 18.09 -4.73
C LEU A 110 -4.25 17.41 -5.00
N GLY A 111 -5.33 17.74 -4.27
CA GLY A 111 -6.63 17.07 -4.44
C GLY A 111 -7.17 17.14 -5.86
N ASP A 112 -7.19 18.34 -6.45
CA ASP A 112 -7.70 18.57 -7.80
C ASP A 112 -6.81 17.98 -8.91
N ASP A 113 -5.54 17.71 -8.58
CA ASP A 113 -4.54 17.15 -9.50
C ASP A 113 -4.18 15.70 -9.20
N LEU A 114 -4.75 15.08 -8.14
CA LEU A 114 -4.39 13.75 -7.69
C LEU A 114 -4.76 12.70 -8.73
N ASP A 115 -5.95 12.77 -9.31
CA ASP A 115 -6.39 11.83 -10.33
C ASP A 115 -5.49 11.92 -11.57
N LYS A 116 -5.22 13.14 -12.05
CA LYS A 116 -4.29 13.38 -13.17
C LYS A 116 -2.89 12.87 -12.88
N LEU A 117 -2.45 13.00 -11.62
CA LEU A 117 -1.17 12.49 -11.17
C LEU A 117 -1.14 10.97 -11.24
N LEU A 118 -2.14 10.30 -10.67
CA LEU A 118 -2.24 8.85 -10.68
C LEU A 118 -2.30 8.30 -12.11
N GLU A 119 -3.07 8.95 -12.99
CA GLU A 119 -3.12 8.63 -14.43
C GLU A 119 -1.73 8.76 -15.09
N LYS A 120 -1.02 9.88 -14.85
CA LYS A 120 0.34 10.08 -15.38
C LYS A 120 1.32 9.01 -14.89
N MET A 121 1.19 8.59 -13.63
CA MET A 121 2.01 7.52 -13.04
C MET A 121 1.66 6.15 -13.62
N GLN A 122 0.39 5.88 -13.88
CA GLN A 122 -0.07 4.66 -14.54
C GLN A 122 0.43 4.57 -15.98
N GLN A 123 0.30 5.65 -16.76
CA GLN A 123 0.78 5.71 -18.14
C GLN A 123 2.29 5.41 -18.25
N ARG A 124 3.09 5.88 -17.29
CA ARG A 124 4.53 5.57 -17.23
C ARG A 124 4.83 4.09 -17.04
N ARG A 125 3.91 3.32 -16.45
CA ARG A 125 4.04 1.87 -16.25
C ARG A 125 3.47 1.04 -17.41
N GLY A 126 2.97 1.68 -18.46
CA GLY A 126 2.52 1.00 -19.67
C GLY A 126 1.17 0.29 -19.53
N ASP A 127 0.27 0.81 -18.68
CA ASP A 127 -1.09 0.30 -18.38
C ASP A 127 -1.20 -1.16 -17.93
N SER A 128 -0.10 -1.90 -17.91
CA SER A 128 -0.12 -3.30 -17.51
C SER A 128 -0.15 -3.45 -16.00
N VAL A 129 -1.01 -4.35 -15.52
CA VAL A 129 -1.17 -4.65 -14.11
C VAL A 129 -0.43 -5.94 -13.81
N VAL A 130 0.60 -5.86 -12.98
CA VAL A 130 1.34 -7.06 -12.59
C VAL A 130 0.48 -7.93 -11.70
N THR A 131 0.61 -9.25 -11.87
CA THR A 131 -0.14 -10.23 -11.08
C THR A 131 0.04 -9.92 -9.58
N PRO A 132 -1.06 -9.65 -8.82
CA PRO A 132 -0.95 -8.97 -7.54
C PRO A 132 -0.24 -9.79 -6.46
N PHE A 133 -0.31 -11.13 -6.53
CA PHE A 133 0.29 -12.08 -5.59
C PHE A 133 0.46 -13.44 -6.29
N ASP A 134 1.47 -14.22 -5.88
CA ASP A 134 1.70 -15.63 -6.26
C ASP A 134 1.86 -15.96 -7.78
N GLY A 135 1.78 -14.97 -8.68
CA GLY A 135 2.07 -15.11 -10.13
C GLY A 135 3.53 -14.82 -10.52
N ASP A 136 3.94 -15.01 -11.78
CA ASP A 136 5.31 -14.64 -12.18
C ASP A 136 5.50 -13.10 -12.16
N LEU A 137 6.70 -12.63 -11.80
CA LEU A 137 7.03 -11.21 -11.71
C LEU A 137 7.01 -10.50 -13.07
N ASN A 138 7.13 -11.26 -14.16
CA ASN A 138 7.03 -10.75 -15.53
C ASN A 138 5.64 -10.93 -16.12
N GLU A 139 4.72 -11.56 -15.37
CA GLU A 139 3.37 -11.80 -15.82
C GLU A 139 2.49 -10.59 -15.52
N CYS A 140 1.85 -10.16 -16.59
CA CYS A 140 1.25 -8.85 -16.72
C CYS A 140 -0.15 -9.05 -17.27
N VAL A 141 -1.14 -8.55 -16.53
CA VAL A 141 -2.54 -8.66 -16.86
C VAL A 141 -2.99 -7.40 -17.60
N SER A 142 -3.90 -7.57 -18.57
CA SER A 142 -4.47 -6.44 -19.29
C SER A 142 -5.34 -5.58 -18.35
N PRO A 143 -5.46 -4.26 -18.57
CA PRO A 143 -6.35 -3.40 -17.79
C PRO A 143 -7.79 -3.93 -17.70
N GLN A 144 -8.30 -4.46 -18.83
CA GLN A 144 -9.66 -4.97 -18.94
C GLN A 144 -9.87 -6.21 -18.07
N GLU A 145 -8.89 -7.11 -18.05
CA GLU A 145 -8.92 -8.32 -17.25
C GLU A 145 -8.73 -8.01 -15.75
N ALA A 146 -7.82 -7.09 -15.40
CA ALA A 146 -7.66 -6.61 -14.04
C ALA A 146 -8.95 -5.95 -13.51
N ALA A 147 -9.63 -5.13 -14.33
CA ALA A 147 -10.91 -4.52 -13.99
C ALA A 147 -12.06 -5.54 -13.86
N ALA A 148 -11.93 -6.71 -14.49
CA ALA A 148 -12.89 -7.80 -14.41
C ALA A 148 -12.60 -8.79 -13.26
N MET A 149 -11.47 -8.67 -12.56
CA MET A 149 -11.18 -9.52 -11.39
C MET A 149 -12.18 -9.23 -10.27
N ILE A 150 -13.03 -10.21 -9.98
CA ILE A 150 -13.91 -10.20 -8.81
C ILE A 150 -13.26 -11.09 -7.75
N PRO A 151 -13.21 -10.68 -6.46
CA PRO A 151 -12.70 -11.53 -5.40
C PRO A 151 -13.46 -12.86 -5.42
N THR A 152 -12.75 -13.96 -5.68
CA THR A 152 -13.32 -15.31 -5.60
C THR A 152 -13.64 -15.59 -4.13
N GLN A 153 -14.84 -15.24 -3.69
CA GLN A 153 -15.39 -15.73 -2.45
C GLN A 153 -15.62 -17.23 -2.61
N ASN A 154 -14.82 -18.03 -1.92
CA ASN A 154 -15.05 -19.44 -1.57
C ASN A 154 -16.02 -20.20 -2.50
N LEU A 155 -15.49 -20.75 -3.59
CA LEU A 155 -16.05 -21.98 -4.16
C LEU A 155 -15.60 -23.16 -3.28
N GLY A 156 -16.02 -23.14 -2.03
CA GLY A 156 -15.88 -24.24 -1.09
C GLY A 156 -17.27 -24.81 -0.85
N ASN A 157 -17.77 -25.61 -1.78
CA ASN A 157 -18.84 -26.54 -1.48
C ASN A 157 -18.73 -27.80 -2.32
N VAL A 158 -18.98 -28.91 -1.63
CA VAL A 158 -19.17 -30.30 -2.08
C VAL A 158 -17.91 -31.17 -2.14
N ILE A 159 -17.51 -31.71 -0.98
CA ILE A 159 -17.57 -33.18 -0.80
C ILE A 159 -18.37 -33.45 0.46
N SER A 160 -19.42 -34.23 0.29
CA SER A 160 -20.31 -34.78 1.30
C SER A 160 -19.56 -35.69 2.27
N ASP A 161 -19.71 -35.45 3.57
CA ASP A 161 -19.75 -36.49 4.58
C ASP A 161 -20.75 -36.09 5.67
N GLN A 162 -21.68 -37.01 5.95
CA GLN A 162 -22.60 -36.91 7.08
C GLN A 162 -21.81 -37.19 8.36
N GLU A 163 -21.73 -36.23 9.28
CA GLU A 163 -21.47 -36.49 10.69
C GLU A 163 -22.15 -35.41 11.54
N GLU A 164 -22.85 -35.85 12.59
CA GLU A 164 -23.68 -35.02 13.47
C GLU A 164 -22.89 -33.85 14.10
N GLU A 165 -23.35 -32.62 13.88
CA GLU A 165 -22.92 -31.47 14.67
C GLU A 165 -23.48 -31.56 16.09
N VAL A 166 -22.63 -31.92 17.05
CA VAL A 166 -22.80 -31.51 18.45
C VAL A 166 -21.96 -30.24 18.65
N SER A 167 -22.64 -29.12 18.94
CA SER A 167 -22.03 -27.81 19.13
C SER A 167 -20.94 -27.82 20.22
N PRO A 168 -19.77 -27.18 20.01
CA PRO A 168 -18.68 -27.11 20.99
C PRO A 168 -18.99 -26.38 22.31
N TRP A 169 -20.18 -25.78 22.45
CA TRP A 169 -20.58 -24.99 23.60
C TRP A 169 -21.43 -25.74 24.65
N ASP A 170 -21.86 -26.97 24.38
CA ASP A 170 -22.70 -27.74 25.33
C ASP A 170 -21.91 -28.59 26.35
N ARG A 171 -20.59 -28.41 26.46
CA ARG A 171 -19.74 -29.23 27.36
C ARG A 171 -19.23 -28.52 28.61
N HIS A 172 -19.85 -27.42 29.02
CA HIS A 172 -19.51 -26.76 30.28
C HIS A 172 -20.73 -26.18 31.00
N CYS A 173 -21.57 -27.05 31.57
CA CYS A 173 -22.48 -26.75 32.67
C CYS A 173 -23.09 -28.04 33.25
N LYS A 174 -22.25 -28.89 33.87
CA LYS A 174 -22.68 -29.86 34.89
C LYS A 174 -21.56 -30.08 35.89
N ASN A 175 -21.66 -29.39 37.02
CA ASN A 175 -21.40 -29.92 38.36
C ASN A 175 -22.51 -29.37 39.26
#